data_AF-A0A7W8WJW6-F1
#
_entry.id   AF-A0A7W8WJW6-F1
#
_cell.length_a   1.000
_cell.length_b   1.000
_cell.length_c   1.000
_cell.angle_alpha   90.00
_cell.angle_beta   90.00
_cell.angle_gamma   90.00
#
_symmetry.space_group_name_H-M   'P 1'
#
loop_
_entity.id
_entity.type
_entity.pdbx_description
1 polymer ?
#
loop_
_entity_poly.entity_id
_entity_poly.type
_entity_poly.pdbx_seq_one_letter_code
_entity_poly.pdbx_strand_id
1 'polypeptide(L)'
;MPPASIDPADSPHFSLPKHPPFQRFWCTRILSSLSFQMLAVAMGWHVYALTHSAFALGLVGLAQFLPMFLLTLVVGHVADRYDRRRIAAVCQSLESVAALLFAIGTFGGWISAPVIYVLAA
;
A
#
# COMPACT_ATOMS: atom_id res chain seq x y z
N MET A 1 46.15 -14.54 -32.92
CA MET A 1 44.83 -15.05 -32.54
C MET A 1 43.97 -13.85 -32.17
N PRO A 2 42.98 -13.45 -32.98
CA PRO A 2 42.12 -12.32 -32.63
C PRO A 2 41.25 -12.67 -31.40
N PRO A 3 40.94 -11.70 -30.52
CA PRO A 3 40.10 -11.93 -29.35
C PRO A 3 38.67 -12.32 -29.80
N ALA A 4 38.10 -13.32 -29.14
CA ALA A 4 36.74 -13.79 -29.39
C ALA A 4 35.74 -12.61 -29.30
N SER A 5 35.01 -12.36 -30.38
CA SER A 5 33.89 -11.43 -30.41
C SER A 5 32.80 -11.94 -29.47
N ILE A 6 32.58 -11.25 -28.35
CA ILE A 6 31.43 -11.51 -27.48
C ILE A 6 30.19 -11.06 -28.25
N ASP A 7 29.46 -12.00 -28.84
CA ASP A 7 28.19 -11.73 -29.49
C ASP A 7 27.18 -11.26 -28.42
N PRO A 8 26.52 -10.09 -28.55
CA PRO A 8 25.57 -9.58 -27.55
C PRO A 8 24.34 -10.49 -27.35
N ALA A 9 24.13 -11.42 -28.28
CA ALA A 9 22.95 -12.28 -28.36
C ALA A 9 22.94 -13.45 -27.36
N ASP A 10 24.07 -13.74 -26.70
CA ASP A 10 24.17 -14.84 -25.71
C ASP A 10 23.86 -14.41 -24.27
N SER A 11 23.25 -13.24 -24.09
CA SER A 11 22.72 -12.85 -22.78
C SER A 11 21.42 -13.62 -22.52
N PRO A 12 21.36 -14.53 -21.52
CA PRO A 12 20.16 -15.30 -21.24
C PRO A 12 19.03 -14.31 -20.91
N HIS A 13 18.06 -14.19 -21.81
CA HIS A 13 16.87 -13.39 -21.59
C HIS A 13 16.06 -14.03 -20.47
N PHE A 14 16.40 -13.70 -19.22
CA PHE A 14 15.66 -14.08 -18.02
C PHE A 14 14.23 -13.60 -18.20
N SER A 15 13.35 -14.50 -18.61
CA SER A 15 11.92 -14.26 -18.73
C SER A 15 11.32 -14.22 -17.32
N LEU A 16 11.56 -13.12 -16.60
CA LEU A 16 11.03 -12.80 -15.27
C LEU A 16 9.52 -13.14 -15.10
N PRO A 17 8.62 -12.88 -16.07
CA PRO A 17 7.20 -13.20 -15.91
C PRO A 17 6.87 -14.70 -15.89
N LYS A 18 7.80 -15.61 -16.23
CA LYS A 18 7.54 -17.06 -16.23
C LYS A 18 7.76 -17.73 -14.87
N HIS A 19 8.31 -17.03 -13.88
CA HIS A 19 8.55 -17.59 -12.56
C HIS A 19 7.29 -17.53 -11.68
N PRO A 20 6.74 -18.66 -11.21
CA PRO A 20 5.54 -18.68 -10.35
C PRO A 20 5.64 -17.84 -9.07
N PRO A 21 6.80 -17.77 -8.37
CA PRO A 21 6.94 -16.89 -7.20
C PRO A 21 6.86 -15.40 -7.55
N PHE A 22 7.38 -15.00 -8.71
CA PHE A 22 7.32 -13.62 -9.19
C PHE A 22 5.88 -13.23 -9.53
N GLN A 23 5.15 -14.09 -10.24
CA GLN A 23 3.74 -13.85 -10.55
C GLN A 23 2.89 -13.71 -9.28
N ARG A 24 3.08 -14.58 -8.28
CA ARG A 24 2.37 -14.47 -7.00
C ARG A 24 2.67 -13.15 -6.31
N PHE A 25 3.93 -12.78 -6.17
CA PHE A 25 4.35 -11.49 -5.61
C PHE A 25 3.73 -10.31 -6.36
N TRP A 26 3.73 -10.36 -7.69
CA TRP A 26 3.21 -9.31 -8.56
C TRP A 26 1.69 -9.16 -8.42
N CYS A 27 0.96 -10.27 -8.42
CA CYS A 27 -0.48 -10.29 -8.17
C CYS A 27 -0.82 -9.74 -6.77
N THR A 28 -0.10 -10.16 -5.73
CA THR A 28 -0.31 -9.63 -4.37
C THR A 28 -0.06 -8.13 -4.35
N ARG A 29 1.05 -7.67 -4.95
CA ARG A 29 1.41 -6.24 -4.99
C ARG A 29 0.35 -5.39 -5.66
N ILE A 30 -0.19 -5.84 -6.80
CA ILE A 30 -1.24 -5.13 -7.51
C ILE A 30 -2.54 -5.13 -6.74
N LEU A 31 -2.95 -6.29 -6.23
CA LEU A 31 -4.21 -6.43 -5.52
C LEU A 31 -4.22 -5.58 -4.25
N SER A 32 -3.11 -5.56 -3.50
CA SER A 32 -2.96 -4.69 -2.31
C SER A 32 -2.99 -3.22 -2.70
N SER A 33 -2.26 -2.83 -3.76
CA SER A 33 -2.27 -1.45 -4.23
C SER A 33 -3.67 -1.00 -4.68
N LEU A 34 -4.40 -1.87 -5.38
CA LEU A 34 -5.77 -1.58 -5.80
C LEU A 34 -6.72 -1.46 -4.60
N SER A 35 -6.58 -2.37 -3.63
CA SER A 35 -7.38 -2.35 -2.40
C SER A 35 -7.18 -1.05 -1.62
N PHE A 36 -5.92 -0.60 -1.50
CA PHE A 36 -5.58 0.66 -0.84
C PHE A 36 -6.21 1.86 -1.55
N GLN A 37 -6.12 1.92 -2.88
CA GLN A 37 -6.72 3.01 -3.66
C GLN A 37 -8.26 3.02 -3.55
N MET A 38 -8.90 1.86 -3.61
CA MET A 38 -10.35 1.74 -3.43
C MET A 38 -10.77 2.20 -2.02
N LEU A 39 -10.03 1.81 -0.97
CA LEU A 39 -10.30 2.22 0.40
C LEU A 39 -10.14 3.74 0.58
N ALA A 40 -9.10 4.34 0.00
CA ALA A 40 -8.88 5.78 0.03
C ALA A 40 -10.04 6.55 -0.62
N VAL A 41 -10.51 6.11 -1.79
CA VAL A 41 -11.67 6.71 -2.47
C VAL A 41 -12.95 6.53 -1.64
N ALA A 42 -13.19 5.34 -1.08
CA ALA A 42 -14.36 5.07 -0.25
C ALA A 42 -14.39 5.94 1.02
N MET A 43 -13.25 6.06 1.72
CA MET A 43 -13.12 6.92 2.90
C MET A 43 -13.35 8.39 2.55
N GLY A 44 -12.76 8.87 1.45
CA GLY A 44 -12.95 10.24 0.99
C GLY A 44 -14.42 10.55 0.67
N TRP A 45 -15.09 9.67 -0.07
CA TRP A 45 -16.51 9.83 -0.40
C TRP A 45 -17.39 9.78 0.85
N HIS A 46 -17.12 8.89 1.79
CA HIS A 46 -17.91 8.76 3.02
C HIS A 46 -17.79 10.00 3.92
N VAL A 47 -16.57 10.56 4.08
CA VAL A 47 -16.36 11.81 4.80
C VAL A 47 -17.07 12.97 4.11
N TYR A 48 -16.99 13.04 2.77
CA TYR A 48 -17.69 14.08 2.00
C TYR A 48 -19.21 13.98 2.15
N ALA A 49 -19.77 12.76 2.13
CA ALA A 49 -21.20 12.54 2.33
C ALA A 49 -21.67 12.96 3.74
N LEU A 50 -20.82 12.83 4.76
CA LEU A 50 -21.13 13.23 6.14
C LEU A 50 -20.96 14.73 6.40
N THR A 51 -19.95 15.37 5.81
CA THR A 51 -19.60 16.77 6.13
C THR A 51 -19.97 17.79 5.04
N HIS A 52 -20.29 17.35 3.82
CA HIS A 52 -20.54 18.20 2.64
C HIS A 52 -19.47 19.29 2.41
N SER A 53 -18.25 19.07 2.91
CA SER A 53 -17.21 20.08 3.03
C SER A 53 -15.92 19.61 2.35
N ALA A 54 -15.45 20.38 1.37
CA ALA A 54 -14.16 20.13 0.71
C ALA A 54 -12.97 20.27 1.68
N PHE A 55 -13.12 21.04 2.76
CA PHE A 55 -12.08 21.21 3.78
C PHE A 55 -11.86 19.92 4.60
N ALA A 56 -12.94 19.22 4.96
CA ALA A 56 -12.84 17.95 5.67
C ALA A 56 -12.16 16.86 4.82
N LEU A 57 -12.39 16.88 3.50
CA LEU A 57 -11.72 16.00 2.54
C LEU A 57 -10.21 16.30 2.45
N GLY A 58 -9.83 17.58 2.46
CA GLY A 58 -8.43 17.99 2.51
C GLY A 58 -7.71 17.50 3.78
N LEU A 59 -8.40 17.55 4.94
CA LEU A 59 -7.88 17.01 6.20
C LEU A 59 -7.68 15.48 6.17
N VAL A 60 -8.51 14.72 5.45
CA VAL A 60 -8.30 13.26 5.28
C VAL A 60 -7.01 12.99 4.50
N GLY A 61 -6.80 13.72 3.40
CA GLY A 61 -5.55 13.60 2.65
C GLY A 61 -4.31 13.98 3.47
N LEU A 62 -4.44 15.04 4.30
CA LEU A 62 -3.36 15.47 5.19
C LEU A 62 -3.08 14.43 6.29
N ALA A 63 -4.12 13.81 6.84
CA ALA A 63 -4.01 12.72 7.81
C ALA A 63 -3.39 11.44 7.21
N GLN A 64 -3.59 11.16 5.92
CA GLN A 64 -2.90 10.06 5.22
C GLN A 64 -1.43 10.39 4.90
N PHE A 65 -1.16 11.65 4.58
CA PHE A 65 0.18 12.09 4.21
C PHE A 65 1.14 12.13 5.41
N LEU A 66 0.67 12.60 6.57
CA LEU A 66 1.49 12.78 7.76
C LEU A 66 2.20 11.48 8.24
N PRO A 67 1.51 10.35 8.45
CA PRO A 67 2.16 9.10 8.85
C PRO A 67 3.06 8.55 7.76
N MET A 68 2.67 8.65 6.48
CA MET A 68 3.53 8.23 5.37
C MET A 68 4.83 9.03 5.35
N PHE A 69 4.77 10.35 5.56
CA PHE A 69 5.93 11.22 5.62
C PHE A 69 6.85 10.89 6.81
N LEU A 70 6.27 10.73 8.01
CA LEU A 70 7.01 10.38 9.23
C LEU A 70 7.67 8.99 9.12
N LEU A 71 6.92 8.00 8.63
CA LEU A 71 7.41 6.64 8.46
C LEU A 71 8.47 6.55 7.37
N THR A 72 8.42 7.36 6.31
CA THR A 72 9.45 7.33 5.24
C THR A 72 10.86 7.57 5.79
N LEU A 73 11.01 8.47 6.77
CA LEU A 73 12.29 8.72 7.43
C LEU A 73 12.75 7.52 8.29
N VAL A 74 11.82 6.84 8.95
CA VAL A 74 12.12 5.69 9.85
C VAL A 74 12.36 4.40 9.06
N VAL A 75 11.62 4.20 7.97
CA VAL A 75 11.65 2.99 7.13
C VAL A 75 13.04 2.74 6.55
N GLY A 76 13.81 3.78 6.22
CA GLY A 76 15.17 3.61 5.71
C GLY A 76 16.07 2.83 6.67
N HIS A 77 16.01 3.13 7.97
CA HIS A 77 16.81 2.44 8.98
C HIS A 77 16.29 1.04 9.30
N VAL A 78 14.97 0.85 9.27
CA VAL A 78 14.33 -0.44 9.58
C VAL A 78 14.47 -1.43 8.42
N ALA A 79 14.38 -0.97 7.17
CA ALA A 79 14.47 -1.81 5.98
C ALA A 79 15.85 -2.42 5.75
N ASP A 80 16.91 -1.80 6.29
CA ASP A 80 18.28 -2.32 6.21
C ASP A 80 18.60 -3.33 7.31
N ARG A 81 17.86 -3.32 8.44
CA ARG A 81 18.10 -4.21 9.58
C ARG A 81 17.19 -5.44 9.64
N TYR A 82 16.03 -5.40 8.99
CA TYR A 82 15.03 -6.45 9.10
C TYR A 82 14.73 -7.12 7.76
N ASP A 83 14.36 -8.39 7.84
CA ASP A 83 14.02 -9.21 6.68
C ASP A 83 12.78 -8.64 5.97
N ARG A 84 12.98 -8.17 4.72
CA ARG A 84 11.99 -7.42 3.92
C ARG A 84 10.65 -8.16 3.77
N ARG A 85 10.69 -9.48 3.82
CA ARG A 85 9.49 -10.34 3.72
C ARG A 85 8.59 -10.24 4.95
N ARG A 86 9.19 -10.07 6.15
CA ARG A 86 8.46 -9.89 7.41
C ARG A 86 7.85 -8.51 7.49
N ILE A 87 8.57 -7.47 7.06
CA ILE A 87 8.07 -6.10 7.00
C ILE A 87 6.81 -6.04 6.11
N ALA A 88 6.89 -6.61 4.90
CA ALA A 88 5.74 -6.65 3.98
C ALA A 88 4.54 -7.41 4.57
N ALA A 89 4.78 -8.52 5.27
CA ALA A 89 3.70 -9.27 5.93
C ALA A 89 3.03 -8.46 7.04
N VAL A 90 3.80 -7.75 7.86
CA VAL A 90 3.28 -6.87 8.92
C VAL A 90 2.44 -5.74 8.31
N CYS A 91 2.96 -5.03 7.30
CA CYS A 91 2.20 -3.97 6.63
C CYS A 91 0.88 -4.50 6.04
N GLN A 92 0.92 -5.67 5.37
CA GLN A 92 -0.28 -6.26 4.79
C GLN A 92 -1.31 -6.65 5.84
N SER A 93 -0.85 -7.15 6.99
CA SER A 93 -1.74 -7.47 8.11
C SER A 93 -2.36 -6.21 8.72
N LEU A 94 -1.59 -5.12 8.83
CA LEU A 94 -2.08 -3.84 9.34
C LEU A 94 -3.17 -3.26 8.43
N GLU A 95 -2.93 -3.24 7.11
CA GLU A 95 -3.93 -2.82 6.11
C GLU A 95 -5.19 -3.68 6.18
N SER A 96 -5.03 -5.00 6.33
CA SER A 96 -6.16 -5.92 6.41
C SER A 96 -7.02 -5.66 7.65
N VAL A 97 -6.37 -5.38 8.79
CA VAL A 97 -7.05 -5.02 10.04
C VAL A 97 -7.76 -3.68 9.90
N ALA A 98 -7.11 -2.67 9.30
CA ALA A 98 -7.73 -1.36 9.07
C ALA A 98 -8.97 -1.48 8.16
N ALA A 99 -8.88 -2.25 7.07
CA ALA A 99 -10.00 -2.51 6.19
C ALA A 99 -11.15 -3.26 6.89
N LEU A 100 -10.84 -4.26 7.73
CA LEU A 100 -11.83 -4.97 8.54
C LEU A 100 -12.54 -4.05 9.52
N LEU A 101 -11.79 -3.21 10.24
CA LEU A 101 -12.35 -2.24 11.18
C LEU A 101 -13.24 -1.21 10.48
N PHE A 102 -12.82 -0.72 9.31
CA PHE A 102 -13.63 0.18 8.49
C PHE A 102 -14.93 -0.49 8.01
N ALA A 103 -14.85 -1.74 7.56
CA ALA A 103 -16.02 -2.51 7.13
C ALA A 103 -17.01 -2.77 8.28
N ILE A 104 -16.51 -3.22 9.44
CA ILE A 104 -17.33 -3.46 10.64
C ILE A 104 -17.97 -2.16 11.14
N GLY A 105 -17.20 -1.07 11.18
CA GLY A 105 -17.72 0.25 11.57
C GLY A 105 -18.85 0.72 10.63
N THR A 106 -18.70 0.47 9.32
CA THR A 106 -19.70 0.85 8.32
C THR A 106 -21.00 0.09 8.52
N PHE A 107 -20.92 -1.22 8.74
CA PHE A 107 -22.11 -2.05 9.01
C PHE A 107 -22.73 -1.75 10.38
N GLY A 108 -21.94 -1.34 11.37
CA GLY A 108 -22.42 -0.98 12.69
C GLY A 108 -23.22 0.32 12.73
N GLY A 109 -22.95 1.27 11.82
CA GLY A 109 -23.60 2.60 11.79
C GLY A 109 -23.06 3.60 12.82
N TRP A 110 -21.93 3.27 13.49
CA TRP A 110 -21.33 4.07 14.57
C TRP A 110 -20.09 4.84 14.08
N ILE A 111 -19.94 4.98 12.75
CA ILE A 111 -18.80 5.68 12.16
C ILE A 111 -18.94 7.18 12.41
N SER A 112 -18.14 7.63 13.37
CA SER A 112 -17.86 9.03 13.63
C SER A 112 -16.59 9.42 12.85
N ALA A 113 -16.59 10.59 12.21
CA ALA A 113 -15.43 11.14 11.48
C ALA A 113 -14.04 10.91 12.13
N PRO A 114 -13.84 11.05 13.46
CA PRO A 114 -12.56 10.74 14.11
C PRO A 114 -12.05 9.30 13.94
N VAL A 115 -12.93 8.30 13.87
CA VAL A 115 -12.53 6.89 13.71
C VAL A 115 -12.00 6.65 12.28
N ILE A 116 -12.54 7.36 11.30
CA ILE A 116 -12.06 7.31 9.92
C ILE A 116 -10.66 7.94 9.83
N TYR A 117 -10.41 9.05 10.52
CA TYR A 117 -9.08 9.68 10.53
C TYR A 117 -8.01 8.79 11.16
N VAL A 118 -8.35 8.04 12.21
CA VAL A 118 -7.42 7.10 12.87
C VAL A 118 -7.19 5.85 12.03
N LEU A 119 -8.20 5.38 11.28
CA LEU A 119 -8.05 4.24 10.36
C LEU A 119 -7.32 4.60 9.06
N ALA A 120 -7.40 5.86 8.64
CA ALA A 120 -6.72 6.37 7.47
C ALA A 120 -5.23 6.66 7.70
N ALA A 121 -4.80 6.76 8.97
CA ALA A 121 -3.42 7.06 9.36
C ALA A 121 -2.61 5.79 9.65
#